data_AF-A0AAV3PUK7-F1
#
_entry.id   AF-A0AAV3PUK7-F1
#
_cell.length_a   1.000
_cell.length_b   1.000
_cell.length_c   1.000
_cell.angle_alpha   90.00
_cell.angle_beta   90.00
_cell.angle_gamma   90.00
#
_symmetry.space_group_name_H-M   'P 1'
#
loop_
_entity.id
_entity.type
_entity.pdbx_description
1 polymer ?
#
loop_
_entity_poly.entity_id
_entity_poly.type
_entity_poly.pdbx_seq_one_letter_code
_entity_poly.pdbx_strand_id
1 'polypeptide(L)'
;MSRLRLLDWKRRKLRDVQLSIQSNQAELDTLQQDCDQLLTMRLERDAVEVLDKDFGEEEIKQCLFSMAGNKAPGPDGTPATFLKHY
;
A
#
# COMPACT_ATOMS: atom_id res chain seq x y z
N MET A 1 -56.87 -17.55 -12.37
CA MET A 1 -55.83 -16.68 -12.97
C MET A 1 -55.47 -17.20 -14.35
N SER A 2 -55.30 -16.35 -15.36
CA SER A 2 -54.93 -16.81 -16.72
C SER A 2 -53.44 -17.13 -16.82
N ARG A 3 -53.08 -18.17 -17.58
CA ARG A 3 -51.69 -18.65 -17.80
C ARG A 3 -50.74 -17.54 -18.29
N LEU A 4 -51.24 -16.61 -19.09
CA LEU A 4 -50.53 -15.41 -19.55
C LEU A 4 -50.08 -14.51 -18.40
N ARG A 5 -50.95 -14.22 -17.42
CA ARG A 5 -50.61 -13.39 -16.26
C ARG A 5 -49.50 -14.01 -15.40
N LEU A 6 -49.49 -15.33 -15.28
CA LEU A 6 -48.43 -16.04 -14.55
C LEU A 6 -47.07 -15.95 -15.25
N LEU A 7 -47.05 -16.06 -16.59
CA LEU A 7 -45.82 -15.93 -17.38
C LEU A 7 -45.26 -14.50 -17.34
N ASP A 8 -46.12 -13.50 -17.38
CA ASP A 8 -45.72 -12.09 -17.30
C ASP A 8 -45.18 -11.74 -15.91
N TRP A 9 -45.81 -12.25 -14.85
CA TRP A 9 -45.30 -12.12 -13.49
C TRP A 9 -43.92 -12.76 -13.33
N LYS A 10 -43.74 -13.99 -13.83
CA LYS A 10 -42.44 -14.68 -13.79
C LYS A 10 -41.36 -13.91 -14.55
N ARG A 11 -41.67 -13.42 -15.76
CA ARG A 11 -40.72 -12.61 -16.55
C ARG A 11 -40.34 -11.31 -15.84
N ARG A 12 -41.29 -10.63 -15.21
CA ARG A 12 -41.00 -9.41 -14.44
C ARG A 12 -40.08 -9.72 -13.27
N LYS A 13 -40.40 -10.75 -12.47
CA LYS A 13 -39.55 -11.15 -11.34
C LYS A 13 -38.14 -11.57 -11.76
N LEU A 14 -38.01 -12.28 -12.89
CA LEU A 14 -36.70 -12.64 -13.41
C LEU A 14 -35.86 -11.41 -13.78
N ARG A 15 -36.49 -10.41 -14.42
CA ARG A 15 -35.83 -9.14 -14.75
C ARG A 15 -35.41 -8.37 -13.50
N ASP A 16 -36.29 -8.29 -12.50
CA ASP A 16 -35.97 -7.58 -11.25
C ASP A 16 -34.73 -8.21 -10.58
N VAL A 17 -34.69 -9.54 -10.50
CA VAL A 17 -33.52 -10.27 -9.96
C VAL A 17 -32.27 -10.01 -10.79
N GLN A 18 -32.39 -10.02 -12.11
CA GLN A 18 -31.24 -9.81 -13.00
C GLN A 18 -30.68 -8.40 -12.88
N LEU A 19 -31.53 -7.40 -12.70
CA LEU A 19 -31.11 -6.02 -12.43
C LEU A 19 -30.40 -5.91 -11.08
N SER A 20 -30.92 -6.58 -10.04
CA SER A 20 -30.25 -6.61 -8.74
C SER A 20 -28.88 -7.29 -8.82
N ILE A 21 -28.74 -8.38 -9.56
CA ILE A 21 -27.45 -9.06 -9.77
C ILE A 21 -26.46 -8.10 -10.46
N GLN A 22 -26.91 -7.40 -11.50
CA GLN A 22 -26.07 -6.44 -12.22
C GLN A 22 -25.61 -5.28 -11.33
N SER A 23 -26.51 -4.74 -10.50
CA SER A 23 -26.18 -3.68 -9.53
C SER A 23 -25.12 -4.15 -8.54
N ASN A 24 -25.33 -5.32 -7.93
CA ASN A 24 -24.41 -5.85 -6.94
C ASN A 24 -23.03 -6.18 -7.55
N GLN A 25 -23.00 -6.61 -8.82
CA GLN A 25 -21.72 -6.85 -9.50
C GLN A 25 -20.93 -5.54 -9.69
N ALA A 26 -21.59 -4.45 -10.07
CA ALA A 26 -20.94 -3.16 -10.21
C ALA A 26 -20.40 -2.63 -8.86
N GLU A 27 -21.16 -2.85 -7.78
CA GLU A 27 -20.70 -2.51 -6.42
C GLU A 27 -19.46 -3.32 -6.02
N LEU A 28 -19.45 -4.64 -6.28
CA LEU A 28 -18.28 -5.49 -6.04
C LEU A 28 -17.06 -5.03 -6.84
N ASP A 29 -17.24 -4.69 -8.11
CA ASP A 29 -16.14 -4.22 -8.96
C ASP A 29 -15.55 -2.91 -8.42
N THR A 30 -16.39 -2.01 -7.91
CA THR A 30 -15.96 -0.74 -7.30
C THR A 30 -15.18 -1.00 -6.01
N LEU A 31 -15.68 -1.87 -5.14
CA LEU A 31 -14.98 -2.24 -3.90
C LEU A 31 -13.64 -2.92 -4.17
N GLN A 32 -13.57 -3.74 -5.21
CA GLN A 32 -12.33 -4.39 -5.63
C GLN A 32 -11.29 -3.33 -6.06
N GLN A 33 -11.73 -2.35 -6.86
CA GLN A 33 -10.88 -1.25 -7.27
C GLN A 33 -10.38 -0.40 -6.09
N ASP A 34 -11.22 -0.15 -5.09
CA ASP A 34 -10.83 0.58 -3.87
C ASP A 34 -9.81 -0.23 -3.05
N CYS A 35 -10.02 -1.55 -2.90
CA CYS A 35 -9.07 -2.43 -2.24
C CYS A 35 -7.70 -2.41 -2.94
N ASP A 36 -7.69 -2.49 -4.27
CA ASP A 36 -6.46 -2.47 -5.05
C ASP A 36 -5.73 -1.13 -4.89
N GLN A 37 -6.45 0.00 -4.87
CA GLN A 37 -5.87 1.32 -4.60
C GLN A 37 -5.25 1.41 -3.19
N LEU A 38 -5.90 0.87 -2.18
CA LEU A 38 -5.36 0.85 -0.81
C LEU A 38 -4.12 -0.07 -0.70
N LEU A 39 -4.08 -1.14 -1.47
CA LEU A 39 -2.95 -2.08 -1.52
C LEU A 39 -1.76 -1.55 -2.31
N THR A 40 -1.91 -0.51 -3.12
CA THR A 40 -0.79 0.13 -3.85
C THR A 40 0.29 0.70 -2.91
N MET A 41 -0.05 1.02 -1.66
CA MET A 41 0.92 1.48 -0.66
C MET A 41 1.56 0.34 0.14
N ARG A 42 1.31 -0.92 -0.24
CA ARG A 42 1.89 -2.08 0.43
C ARG A 42 3.35 -2.22 0.01
N LEU A 43 4.23 -2.28 1.01
CA LEU A 43 5.62 -2.66 0.77
C LEU A 43 5.70 -4.10 0.26
N GLU A 44 6.55 -4.33 -0.74
CA GLU A 44 6.95 -5.68 -1.13
C GLU A 44 7.62 -6.38 0.05
N ARG A 45 7.50 -7.72 0.13
CA ARG A 45 8.00 -8.49 1.27
C ARG A 45 9.49 -8.20 1.55
N ASP A 46 10.29 -8.12 0.50
CA ASP A 46 11.72 -7.86 0.60
C ASP A 46 12.00 -6.45 1.17
N ALA A 47 11.14 -5.46 0.87
CA ALA A 47 11.25 -4.12 1.42
C ALA A 47 10.91 -4.07 2.92
N VAL A 48 10.04 -4.97 3.40
CA VAL A 48 9.75 -5.10 4.84
C VAL A 48 10.97 -5.66 5.57
N GLU A 49 11.63 -6.68 5.02
CA GLU A 49 12.81 -7.28 5.65
C GLU A 49 13.97 -6.28 5.79
N VAL A 50 14.13 -5.36 4.83
CA VAL A 50 15.14 -4.30 4.91
C VAL A 50 14.88 -3.31 6.05
N LEU A 51 13.61 -3.04 6.39
CA LEU A 51 13.25 -2.12 7.47
C LEU A 51 13.50 -2.71 8.87
N ASP A 52 13.42 -4.03 9.00
CA ASP A 52 13.66 -4.74 10.26
C ASP A 52 15.14 -5.12 10.48
N LYS A 53 15.99 -4.91 9.47
CA LYS A 53 17.40 -5.28 9.54
C LYS A 53 18.22 -4.22 10.29
N ASP A 54 19.05 -4.67 11.22
CA ASP A 54 20.04 -3.81 11.88
C ASP A 54 21.09 -3.29 10.90
N PHE A 55 21.54 -2.05 11.11
CA PHE A 55 22.62 -1.45 10.32
C PHE A 55 23.98 -2.06 10.67
N GLY A 56 24.75 -2.41 9.64
CA GLY A 56 26.13 -2.86 9.79
C GLY A 56 27.10 -1.71 10.05
N GLU A 57 28.27 -2.03 10.63
CA GLU A 57 29.33 -1.04 10.87
C GLU A 57 29.73 -0.26 9.62
N GLU A 58 29.76 -0.94 8.47
CA GLU A 58 30.16 -0.34 7.20
C GLU A 58 29.12 0.67 6.69
N GLU A 59 27.83 0.36 6.81
CA GLU A 59 26.73 1.27 6.47
C GLU A 59 26.76 2.53 7.36
N ILE A 60 27.05 2.32 8.65
CA ILE A 60 27.21 3.41 9.62
C ILE A 60 28.38 4.31 9.25
N LYS A 61 29.54 3.74 8.91
CA LYS A 61 30.73 4.50 8.47
C LYS A 61 30.44 5.28 7.19
N GLN A 62 29.87 4.64 6.18
CA GLN A 62 29.53 5.29 4.91
C GLN A 62 28.55 6.44 5.12
N CYS A 63 27.50 6.23 5.91
CA CYS A 63 26.55 7.27 6.27
C CYS A 63 27.25 8.46 6.96
N LEU A 64 28.02 8.19 8.03
CA LEU A 64 28.75 9.21 8.79
C LEU A 64 29.72 10.00 7.89
N PHE A 65 30.40 9.32 6.98
CA PHE A 65 31.38 9.93 6.08
C PHE A 65 30.75 10.64 4.87
N SER A 66 29.50 10.33 4.53
CA SER A 66 28.72 11.08 3.54
C SER A 66 28.15 12.41 4.09
N MET A 67 28.05 12.57 5.41
CA MET A 67 27.50 13.78 6.01
C MET A 67 28.34 15.02 5.69
N ALA A 68 27.67 16.14 5.43
CA ALA A 68 28.32 17.44 5.23
C ALA A 68 29.05 17.89 6.51
N GLY A 69 30.23 18.49 6.33
CA GLY A 69 31.11 18.90 7.45
C GLY A 69 30.64 20.12 8.24
N ASN A 70 29.43 20.61 7.97
CA ASN A 70 28.81 21.76 8.64
C ASN A 70 27.95 21.37 9.84
N LYS A 71 27.93 20.09 10.23
CA LYS A 71 27.23 19.63 11.43
C LYS A 71 27.96 20.13 12.68
N ALA A 72 27.21 20.59 13.67
CA ALA A 72 27.75 21.06 14.93
C ALA A 72 28.65 19.99 15.58
N PRO A 73 29.75 20.40 16.24
CA PRO A 73 30.65 19.46 16.89
C PRO A 73 29.94 18.69 18.01
N GLY A 74 30.47 17.51 18.32
CA GLY A 74 30.04 16.75 19.49
C GLY A 74 30.30 17.49 20.81
N PRO A 75 29.85 16.94 21.94
CA PRO A 75 30.14 17.50 23.27
C PRO A 75 31.63 17.56 23.61
N ASP A 76 32.46 16.83 22.87
CA ASP A 76 33.93 16.84 22.90
C ASP A 76 34.54 17.98 22.06
N GLY A 77 33.73 18.76 21.35
CA GLY A 77 34.18 19.84 20.47
C GLY A 77 34.70 19.38 19.11
N THR A 78 34.67 18.08 18.79
CA THR A 78 35.16 17.57 17.51
C THR A 78 34.03 17.44 16.47
N PRO A 79 34.26 17.85 15.20
CA PRO A 79 33.28 17.64 14.14
C PRO A 79 33.34 16.18 13.65
N ALA A 80 32.22 15.63 13.18
CA ALA A 80 32.15 14.27 12.62
C ALA A 80 33.13 14.04 11.45
N THR A 81 33.56 15.10 10.76
CA THR A 81 34.61 15.05 9.72
C THR A 81 35.97 14.63 10.24
N PHE A 82 36.26 14.83 11.53
CA PHE A 82 37.50 14.36 12.15
C PHE A 82 37.71 12.86 11.92
N LEU A 83 36.65 12.06 12.03
CA LEU A 83 36.68 10.61 11.85
C LEU A 83 36.87 10.17 10.40
N LYS A 84 36.74 11.06 9.40
CA LYS A 84 36.98 10.73 7.98
C LYS A 84 38.46 10.60 7.64
N HIS A 85 39.34 11.10 8.51
CA HIS A 85 40.78 11.20 8.28
C HIS A 85 41.61 10.26 9.17
N TYR A 86 40.94 9.38 9.91
CA TYR A 86 41.51 8.34 10.77
C TYR A 86 41.21 6.97 10.17
#